data_AF-A0A9E2ZIH0-F1
#
_entry.id   AF-A0A9E2ZIH0-F1
#
_cell.length_a   1.000
_cell.length_b   1.000
_cell.length_c   1.000
_cell.angle_alpha   90.00
_cell.angle_beta   90.00
_cell.angle_gamma   90.00
#
_symmetry.space_group_name_H-M   'P 1'
#
loop_
_entity.id
_entity.type
_entity.pdbx_description
1 polymer ?
#
loop_
_entity_poly.entity_id
_entity_poly.type
_entity_poly.pdbx_seq_one_letter_code
_entity_poly.pdbx_strand_id
1 'polypeptide(L)' 'MKVTLGTSTGARVDVWREEGLFHARRRDQTGQPQTCLGVDLFEVIAELAQLDLEDRRQAAEAIRLAERAERRLGAV' A
#
# COMPACT_ATOMS: atom_id res chain seq x y z
N MET A 1 4.19 13.00 5.27
CA MET A 1 5.28 12.28 4.58
C MET A 1 4.68 11.24 3.65
N LYS A 2 5.28 10.98 2.47
CA LYS A 2 4.75 10.02 1.48
C LYS A 2 5.85 9.04 1.05
N VAL A 3 5.51 7.77 0.84
CA VAL A 3 6.40 6.71 0.36
C VAL A 3 5.84 6.11 -0.93
N THR A 4 6.70 5.83 -1.90
CA THR A 4 6.32 5.08 -3.11
C THR A 4 6.79 3.64 -2.97
N LEU A 5 5.87 2.70 -3.17
CA LEU A 5 6.08 1.26 -3.17
C LEU A 5 6.09 0.77 -4.61
N GLY A 6 7.13 0.02 -5.00
CA GLY A 6 7.15 -0.72 -6.25
C GLY A 6 6.76 -2.16 -6.01
N THR A 7 5.93 -2.72 -6.89
CA THR A 7 5.43 -4.09 -6.79
C THR A 7 6.00 -4.96 -7.92
N SER A 8 5.94 -6.28 -7.77
CA SER A 8 6.34 -7.26 -8.78
C SER A 8 5.53 -7.17 -10.07
N THR A 9 4.29 -6.67 -9.99
CA THR A 9 3.42 -6.36 -11.15
C THR A 9 3.86 -5.13 -11.93
N GLY A 10 4.87 -4.39 -11.46
CA GLY A 10 5.33 -3.14 -12.05
C GLY A 10 4.51 -1.92 -11.63
N ALA A 11 3.45 -2.11 -10.84
CA ALA A 11 2.66 -1.01 -10.29
C ALA A 11 3.50 -0.19 -9.29
N ARG A 12 3.16 1.10 -9.20
CA ARG A 12 3.72 2.02 -8.21
C ARG A 12 2.60 2.58 -7.37
N VAL A 13 2.61 2.28 -6.08
CA VAL A 13 1.60 2.72 -5.12
C VAL A 13 2.23 3.76 -4.19
N ASP A 14 1.68 4.96 -4.21
CA ASP A 14 2.03 6.02 -3.26
C ASP A 14 1.20 5.84 -1.98
N VAL A 15 1.85 5.77 -0.83
CA VAL A 15 1.23 5.64 0.49
C VAL A 15 1.66 6.80 1.38
N TRP A 16 0.72 7.37 2.12
CA TRP A 16 1.00 8.38 3.15
C TRP A 16 0.08 8.18 4.35
N ARG A 17 0.37 8.91 5.42
CA ARG A 17 -0.40 8.88 6.65
C ARG A 17 -0.86 10.29 7.00
N GLU A 18 -2.13 10.43 7.32
CA GLU A 18 -2.80 11.69 7.68
C GLU A 18 -3.93 11.37 8.66
N GLU A 19 -4.09 12.18 9.70
CA GLU A 19 -5.14 12.00 10.74
C GLU A 19 -5.20 10.58 11.34
N GLY A 20 -4.05 9.92 11.46
CA GLY A 20 -3.94 8.56 12.01
C GLY A 20 -4.26 7.44 11.01
N LEU A 21 -4.80 7.76 9.85
CA LEU A 21 -5.19 6.83 8.78
C LEU A 21 -4.12 6.73 7.68
N PHE A 22 -4.13 5.59 6.98
CA PHE A 22 -3.33 5.43 5.77
C PHE A 22 -4.14 5.78 4.54
N HIS A 23 -3.48 6.46 3.61
CA HIS A 23 -4.01 6.76 2.30
C HIS A 23 -3.07 6.17 1.25
N ALA A 24 -3.65 5.49 0.27
CA ALA A 24 -2.90 4.85 -0.80
C ALA A 24 -3.52 5.14 -2.16
N ARG A 25 -2.66 5.32 -3.17
CA ARG A 25 -3.10 5.48 -4.55
C ARG A 25 -2.05 4.97 -5.52
N ARG A 26 -2.50 4.34 -6.61
CA ARG A 26 -1.64 4.12 -7.77
C ARG A 26 -1.13 5.43 -8.35
N ARG A 27 0.17 5.49 -8.65
CA ARG A 27 0.82 6.72 -9.14
C ARG A 27 0.41 7.09 -10.57
N ASP A 28 0.02 6.10 -11.37
CA ASP A 28 -0.48 6.27 -12.74
C ASP A 28 -1.98 6.59 -12.82
N GLN A 29 -2.68 6.63 -11.68
CA GLN A 29 -4.11 6.95 -11.62
C GLN A 29 -4.37 8.30 -10.93
N THR A 30 -5.32 9.06 -11.48
CA THR A 30 -5.75 10.36 -10.96
C THR A 30 -6.95 10.28 -10.00
N GLY A 31 -7.39 9.07 -9.65
CA GLY A 31 -8.51 8.85 -8.73
C GLY A 31 -8.29 9.37 -7.31
N GLN A 32 -9.36 9.33 -6.50
CA GLN A 32 -9.25 9.56 -5.07
C GLN A 32 -8.41 8.46 -4.41
N PRO A 33 -7.62 8.77 -3.38
CA PRO A 33 -6.92 7.75 -2.62
C PRO A 33 -7.88 6.85 -1.87
N GLN A 34 -7.53 5.57 -1.78
CA GLN A 34 -8.17 4.66 -0.85
C GLN A 34 -7.66 4.96 0.56
N THR A 35 -8.56 4.95 1.54
CA THR A 35 -8.24 5.27 2.94
C THR A 35 -8.55 4.06 3.81
N CYS A 36 -7.61 3.69 4.69
CA CYS A 36 -7.69 2.47 5.49
C CYS A 36 -6.97 2.60 6.84
N LEU A 37 -7.25 1.64 7.74
CA LEU A 37 -6.44 1.41 8.94
C LEU A 37 -5.14 0.68 8.56
N GLY A 38 -4.14 0.71 9.43
CA GLY A 38 -2.86 0.00 9.17
C GLY A 38 -3.06 -1.50 8.96
N VAL A 39 -3.97 -2.12 9.71
CA VAL A 39 -4.29 -3.54 9.61
C VAL A 39 -4.84 -3.95 8.24
N ASP A 40 -5.46 -3.02 7.51
CA ASP A 40 -6.06 -3.27 6.19
C ASP A 40 -5.16 -2.78 5.04
N LEU A 41 -4.00 -2.17 5.35
CA LEU A 41 -3.14 -1.54 4.35
C LEU A 41 -2.62 -2.53 3.30
N PHE A 42 -2.41 -3.80 3.69
CA PHE A 42 -1.96 -4.81 2.75
C PHE A 42 -3.03 -5.14 1.69
N GLU A 43 -4.31 -5.15 2.05
CA GLU A 43 -5.42 -5.40 1.11
C GLU A 43 -5.54 -4.26 0.10
N VAL A 44 -5.47 -3.02 0.58
CA VAL A 44 -5.48 -1.82 -0.28
C VAL A 44 -4.28 -1.81 -1.22
N ILE A 45 -3.08 -2.16 -0.74
CA ILE A 45 -1.90 -2.28 -1.60
C ILE A 45 -2.10 -3.39 -2.64
N ALA A 46 -2.66 -4.54 -2.25
CA ALA A 46 -2.90 -5.64 -3.17
C ALA A 46 -3.89 -5.25 -4.27
N GLU A 47 -5.01 -4.63 -3.93
CA GLU A 47 -6.00 -4.14 -4.89
C GLU A 47 -5.36 -3.14 -5.88
N LEU A 48 -4.68 -2.12 -5.36
CA LEU A 48 -4.04 -1.09 -6.18
C LEU A 48 -2.92 -1.66 -7.06
N ALA A 49 -2.18 -2.65 -6.56
CA ALA A 49 -1.10 -3.29 -7.30
C ALA A 49 -1.57 -4.45 -8.19
N GLN A 50 -2.86 -4.79 -8.16
CA GLN A 50 -3.44 -5.98 -8.81
C GLN A 50 -2.71 -7.28 -8.40
N LEU A 51 -2.37 -7.38 -7.12
CA LEU A 51 -1.82 -8.59 -6.51
C LEU A 51 -2.97 -9.53 -6.12
N ASP A 52 -2.81 -10.80 -6.45
CA ASP A 52 -3.75 -11.85 -6.06
C ASP A 52 -3.46 -12.32 -4.64
N LEU A 53 -4.38 -12.08 -3.71
CA LEU A 53 -4.22 -12.50 -2.31
C LEU A 53 -4.43 -14.01 -2.12
N GLU A 54 -4.98 -14.73 -3.09
CA GLU A 54 -5.06 -16.20 -3.07
C GLU A 54 -3.69 -16.84 -3.43
N ASP A 55 -2.84 -16.11 -4.16
CA ASP A 55 -1.44 -16.49 -4.38
C ASP A 55 -0.59 -16.13 -3.16
N ARG A 56 -0.05 -17.15 -2.48
CA ARG A 56 0.78 -16.99 -1.27
C ARG A 56 1.96 -16.04 -1.44
N ARG A 57 2.59 -16.01 -2.62
CA ARG A 57 3.77 -15.14 -2.87
C ARG A 57 3.33 -13.70 -3.01
N GLN A 58 2.23 -13.45 -3.70
CA GLN A 58 1.69 -12.11 -3.89
C GLN A 58 1.07 -11.56 -2.61
N ALA A 59 0.37 -12.40 -1.82
CA ALA A 59 -0.08 -12.05 -0.48
C ALA A 59 1.10 -11.66 0.45
N ALA A 60 2.17 -12.47 0.47
CA ALA A 60 3.37 -12.17 1.25
C ALA A 60 4.05 -10.87 0.79
N GLU A 61 4.02 -10.58 -0.51
CA GLU A 61 4.51 -9.31 -1.04
C GLU A 61 3.69 -8.13 -0.54
N ALA A 62 2.36 -8.19 -0.60
CA ALA A 62 1.47 -7.15 -0.12
C ALA A 62 1.69 -6.85 1.37
N ILE A 63 1.80 -7.89 2.20
CA ILE A 63 2.11 -7.77 3.64
C ILE A 63 3.46 -7.08 3.85
N ARG A 64 4.52 -7.54 3.19
CA ARG A 64 5.86 -6.95 3.32
C ARG A 64 5.89 -5.48 2.88
N LEU A 65 5.12 -5.12 1.85
CA LEU A 65 4.98 -3.75 1.36
C LEU A 65 4.24 -2.87 2.37
N ALA A 66 3.15 -3.37 2.96
CA ALA A 66 2.42 -2.69 4.02
C ALA A 66 3.31 -2.43 5.24
N GLU A 67 3.98 -3.45 5.77
CA GLU A 67 4.90 -3.28 6.90
C GLU A 67 6.03 -2.29 6.61
N ARG A 68 6.54 -2.28 5.37
CA ARG A 68 7.56 -1.30 4.95
C ARG A 68 7.00 0.12 4.96
N ALA A 69 5.76 0.31 4.51
CA ALA A 69 5.11 1.61 4.57
C ALA A 69 4.84 2.03 6.02
N GLU A 70 4.34 1.14 6.86
CA GLU A 70 4.12 1.38 8.29
C GLU A 70 5.40 1.78 9.01
N ARG A 71 6.51 1.05 8.83
CA ARG A 71 7.79 1.42 9.46
C ARG A 71 8.29 2.80 9.03
N ARG A 72 8.00 3.23 7.80
CA ARG A 72 8.44 4.54 7.29
C ARG A 72 7.50 5.66 7.70
N LEU A 73 6.21 5.39 7.84
CA LEU A 73 5.16 6.40 8.12
C LEU A 73 4.71 6.43 9.59
N GLY A 74 5.04 5.39 10.36
CA GLY A 74 4.71 5.20 11.77
C GLY A 74 5.85 5.56 12.73
N ALA A 75 7.03 5.93 12.23
CA ALA A 75 8.08 6.54 13.04
C ALA A 75 7.76 8.04 13.25
N VAL A 76 6.78 8.33 14.11
CA VAL A 76 6.58 9.63 14.76
C VAL A 76 6.17 9.38 16.20
#